data_AF-A0A7C2R7A9-F1
#
_entry.id   AF-A0A7C2R7A9-F1
#
_cell.length_a   1.000
_cell.length_b   1.000
_cell.length_c   1.000
_cell.angle_alpha   90.00
_cell.angle_beta   90.00
_cell.angle_gamma   90.00
#
_symmetry.space_group_name_H-M   'P 1'
#
loop_
_entity.id
_entity.type
_entity.pdbx_description
1 polymer ?
#
loop_
_entity_poly.entity_id
_entity_poly.type
_entity_poly.pdbx_seq_one_letter_code
_entity_poly.pdbx_strand_id
1 'polypeptide(L)'
;MKCRIYLIATVAAGLLFTGCNKEEAPETSAAFTTNIQQGTLETGEGFTVYLDQAKGEFLTYFKGDKEGTTYGTGYGRVVGTGTDSLVLSAYGTPGTYTFTLVARSYGNWGSTLVEDVQS
;
A
#
# COMPACT_ATOMS: atom_id res chain seq x y z
N MET A 1 -22.95 -44.00 32.55
CA MET A 1 -23.25 -43.03 31.46
C MET A 1 -22.85 -41.57 31.75
N LYS A 2 -22.25 -41.23 32.91
CA LYS A 2 -21.83 -39.86 33.24
C LYS A 2 -20.41 -39.48 32.76
N CYS A 3 -19.59 -40.48 32.43
CA CYS A 3 -18.16 -40.29 32.10
C CYS A 3 -17.91 -39.82 30.65
N ARG A 4 -18.88 -39.97 29.73
CA ARG A 4 -18.76 -39.58 28.32
C ARG A 4 -19.11 -38.11 28.03
N ILE A 5 -19.82 -37.43 28.93
CA ILE A 5 -20.25 -36.03 28.76
C ILE A 5 -19.08 -35.07 29.03
N TYR A 6 -18.18 -35.40 29.96
CA TYR A 6 -17.04 -34.54 30.30
C TYR A 6 -16.01 -34.43 29.18
N LEU A 7 -15.85 -35.47 28.35
CA LEU A 7 -14.88 -35.50 27.25
C LEU A 7 -15.29 -34.59 26.08
N ILE A 8 -16.60 -34.49 25.80
CA ILE A 8 -17.13 -33.64 24.73
C ILE A 8 -17.05 -32.15 25.14
N ALA A 9 -17.29 -31.86 26.42
CA ALA A 9 -17.20 -30.50 26.95
C ALA A 9 -15.77 -29.94 26.91
N THR A 10 -14.73 -30.77 27.07
CA THR A 10 -13.33 -30.32 27.03
C THR A 10 -12.84 -30.08 25.59
N VAL A 11 -13.26 -30.92 24.63
CA VAL A 11 -12.94 -30.72 23.20
C VAL A 11 -13.67 -29.49 22.63
N ALA A 12 -14.93 -29.27 23.04
CA ALA A 12 -15.69 -28.08 22.66
C ALA A 12 -15.13 -26.78 23.27
N ALA A 13 -14.62 -26.82 24.51
CA ALA A 13 -13.96 -25.66 25.14
C ALA A 13 -12.60 -25.34 24.48
N GLY A 14 -11.87 -26.34 23.99
CA GLY A 14 -10.61 -26.13 23.25
C GLY A 14 -10.80 -25.49 21.87
N LEU A 15 -11.91 -25.77 21.19
CA LEU A 15 -12.26 -25.18 19.89
C LEU A 15 -12.73 -23.71 19.99
N LEU A 16 -13.08 -23.23 21.18
CA LEU A 16 -13.47 -21.83 21.42
C LEU A 16 -12.26 -20.90 21.57
N PHE A 17 -11.04 -21.43 21.73
CA PHE A 17 -9.80 -20.63 21.77
C PHE A 17 -9.14 -20.44 20.40
N THR A 18 -9.69 -21.05 19.34
CA THR A 18 -9.18 -20.89 17.95
C THR A 18 -10.00 -19.91 17.11
N GLY A 19 -11.04 -19.28 17.68
CA GLY A 19 -11.94 -18.39 16.95
C GLY A 19 -11.62 -16.90 17.15
N CYS A 20 -11.14 -16.25 16.10
CA CYS A 20 -10.81 -14.82 15.97
C CYS A 20 -9.43 -14.38 16.47
N ASN A 21 -8.35 -14.93 15.91
CA ASN A 21 -7.12 -14.13 15.85
C ASN A 21 -7.36 -12.99 14.85
N LYS A 22 -7.44 -11.76 15.37
CA LYS A 22 -7.43 -10.55 14.54
C LYS A 22 -6.07 -10.50 13.85
N GLU A 23 -6.03 -10.77 12.55
CA GLU A 23 -4.83 -10.52 11.76
C GLU A 23 -4.64 -9.01 11.66
N GLU A 24 -3.53 -8.53 12.21
CA GLU A 24 -3.16 -7.13 12.18
C GLU A 24 -2.92 -6.68 10.74
N ALA A 25 -3.19 -5.40 10.48
CA ALA A 25 -2.82 -4.83 9.20
C ALA A 25 -1.30 -4.95 9.03
N PRO A 26 -0.80 -5.49 7.91
CA PRO A 26 0.64 -5.54 7.68
C PRO A 26 1.22 -4.13 7.63
N GLU A 27 2.50 -4.02 7.98
CA GLU A 27 3.28 -2.79 7.90
C GLU A 27 3.15 -2.16 6.50
N THR A 28 2.93 -0.85 6.46
CA THR A 28 2.95 -0.06 5.22
C THR A 28 4.19 0.82 5.16
N SER A 29 4.72 0.98 3.97
CA SER A 29 5.74 1.97 3.67
C SER A 29 5.51 2.51 2.28
N ALA A 30 5.41 3.83 2.15
CA ALA A 30 5.40 4.51 0.85
C ALA A 30 6.82 4.90 0.40
N ALA A 31 7.86 4.27 0.99
CA ALA A 31 9.25 4.51 0.64
C ALA A 31 9.51 4.27 -0.85
N PHE A 32 9.97 5.30 -1.56
CA PHE A 32 10.43 5.18 -2.95
C PHE A 32 11.69 5.99 -3.22
N THR A 33 12.42 5.58 -4.25
CA THR A 33 13.50 6.37 -4.85
C THR A 33 13.23 6.58 -6.34
N THR A 34 13.98 7.47 -6.97
CA THR A 34 13.88 7.68 -8.42
C THR A 34 15.26 7.77 -9.05
N ASN A 35 15.34 7.61 -10.37
CA ASN A 35 16.56 7.89 -11.13
C ASN A 35 16.73 9.38 -11.48
N ILE A 36 15.87 10.26 -10.97
CA ILE A 36 15.92 11.69 -11.23
C ILE A 36 17.15 12.28 -10.51
N GLN A 37 18.00 12.99 -11.26
CA GLN A 37 19.17 13.64 -10.70
C GLN A 37 18.80 15.03 -10.20
N GLN A 38 19.13 15.34 -8.93
CA GLN A 38 18.92 16.65 -8.32
C GLN A 38 17.45 17.13 -8.33
N GLY A 39 16.49 16.21 -8.46
CA GLY A 39 15.07 16.55 -8.56
C GLY A 39 14.67 17.22 -9.88
N THR A 40 15.55 17.20 -10.89
CA THR A 40 15.31 17.80 -12.21
C THR A 40 15.28 16.74 -13.31
N LEU A 41 14.35 16.91 -14.24
CA LEU A 41 14.13 16.04 -15.39
C LEU A 41 13.88 16.92 -16.61
N GLU A 42 14.50 16.58 -17.74
CA GLU A 42 14.23 17.31 -18.99
C GLU A 42 12.79 17.10 -19.43
N THR A 43 12.19 18.14 -20.01
CA THR A 43 10.80 18.08 -20.46
C THR A 43 10.67 17.00 -21.54
N GLY A 44 9.73 16.08 -21.37
CA GLY A 44 9.54 14.96 -22.30
C GLY A 44 10.38 13.70 -22.00
N GLU A 45 11.31 13.73 -21.05
CA GLU A 45 12.03 12.54 -20.62
C GLU A 45 11.28 11.73 -19.55
N GLY A 46 11.24 10.41 -19.69
CA GLY A 46 10.66 9.52 -18.69
C GLY A 46 11.60 9.29 -17.51
N PHE A 47 11.04 8.84 -16.39
CA PHE A 47 11.82 8.49 -15.19
C PHE A 47 11.31 7.19 -14.57
N THR A 48 12.16 6.56 -13.78
CA THR A 48 11.85 5.32 -13.06
C THR A 48 11.66 5.63 -11.59
N VAL A 49 10.57 5.13 -11.02
CA VAL A 49 10.33 5.10 -9.57
C VAL A 49 10.62 3.68 -9.10
N TYR A 50 11.56 3.53 -8.18
CA TYR A 50 11.91 2.26 -7.56
C TYR A 50 11.11 2.07 -6.28
N LEU A 51 10.51 0.90 -6.15
CA LEU A 51 9.53 0.55 -5.13
C LEU A 51 10.00 -0.62 -4.25
N ASP A 52 11.30 -0.91 -4.23
CA ASP A 52 11.91 -2.00 -3.45
C ASP A 52 11.64 -1.88 -1.94
N GLN A 53 11.39 -0.66 -1.47
CA GLN A 53 11.05 -0.37 -0.08
C GLN A 53 9.55 -0.12 0.14
N ALA A 54 8.75 -0.06 -0.92
CA ALA A 54 7.32 0.18 -0.81
C ALA A 54 6.62 -1.09 -0.33
N LYS A 55 5.88 -0.99 0.77
CA LYS A 55 5.16 -2.09 1.41
C LYS A 55 3.69 -1.73 1.60
N GLY A 56 2.82 -2.68 1.34
CA GLY A 56 1.39 -2.54 1.60
C GLY A 56 0.59 -3.49 0.72
N GLU A 57 -0.66 -3.72 1.08
CA GLU A 57 -1.58 -4.49 0.24
C GLU A 57 -2.00 -3.72 -1.01
N PHE A 58 -2.05 -2.39 -0.89
CA PHE A 58 -2.42 -1.48 -1.96
C PHE A 58 -1.38 -0.37 -2.07
N LEU A 59 -0.85 -0.19 -3.27
CA LEU A 59 0.02 0.92 -3.61
C LEU A 59 -0.70 1.76 -4.68
N THR A 60 -0.75 3.07 -4.48
CA THR A 60 -1.36 4.01 -5.43
C THR A 60 -0.45 5.21 -5.61
N TYR A 61 -0.17 5.56 -6.85
CA TYR A 61 0.61 6.76 -7.16
C TYR A 61 -0.24 7.87 -7.75
N PHE A 62 0.22 9.09 -7.53
CA PHE A 62 -0.36 10.34 -7.98
C PHE A 62 0.73 11.09 -8.72
N LYS A 63 0.57 11.25 -10.03
CA LYS A 63 1.62 11.86 -10.88
C LYS A 63 1.76 13.36 -10.59
N GLY A 64 0.68 14.03 -10.18
CA GLY A 64 0.68 15.46 -9.88
C GLY A 64 0.85 16.36 -11.10
N ASP A 65 0.71 15.84 -12.33
CA ASP A 65 0.81 16.63 -13.57
C ASP A 65 -0.45 17.46 -13.85
N LYS A 66 -1.56 17.11 -13.21
CA LYS A 66 -2.86 17.81 -13.26
C LYS A 66 -3.48 17.81 -11.86
N GLU A 67 -4.36 18.77 -11.59
CA GLU A 67 -5.08 18.87 -10.31
C GLU A 67 -5.71 17.54 -9.88
N GLY A 68 -6.45 16.87 -10.79
CA GLY A 68 -7.08 15.58 -10.48
C GLY A 68 -6.11 14.41 -10.28
N THR A 69 -4.82 14.57 -10.57
CA THR A 69 -3.81 13.52 -10.36
C THR A 69 -2.92 13.80 -9.14
N THR A 70 -3.30 14.79 -8.34
CA THR A 70 -2.64 15.14 -7.08
C THR A 70 -3.24 14.34 -5.93
N TYR A 71 -2.43 14.05 -4.91
CA TYR A 71 -2.91 13.39 -3.70
C TYR A 71 -4.11 14.12 -3.07
N GLY A 72 -5.07 13.36 -2.53
CA GLY A 72 -6.30 13.88 -1.93
C GLY A 72 -7.47 14.10 -2.90
N THR A 73 -7.26 13.99 -4.22
CA THR A 73 -8.33 14.22 -5.23
C THR A 73 -9.07 12.95 -5.66
N GLY A 74 -8.55 11.77 -5.30
CA GLY A 74 -9.20 10.48 -5.54
C GLY A 74 -8.87 9.79 -6.87
N TYR A 75 -8.15 10.42 -7.81
CA TYR A 75 -7.77 9.79 -9.08
C TYR A 75 -6.28 9.43 -9.15
N GLY A 76 -5.85 8.57 -8.23
CA GLY A 76 -4.54 7.92 -8.28
C GLY A 76 -4.55 6.69 -9.19
N ARG A 77 -3.38 6.22 -9.60
CA ARG A 77 -3.22 4.98 -10.35
C ARG A 77 -2.67 3.88 -9.44
N VAL A 78 -3.39 2.77 -9.39
CA VAL A 78 -3.01 1.59 -8.61
C VAL A 78 -1.77 0.94 -9.22
N VAL A 79 -0.84 0.56 -8.36
CA VAL A 79 0.36 -0.21 -8.70
C VAL A 79 0.08 -1.69 -8.43
N GLY A 80 0.49 -2.56 -9.36
CA GLY A 80 0.34 -4.00 -9.18
C GLY A 80 1.18 -4.51 -8.02
N THR A 81 0.67 -5.48 -7.27
CA THR A 81 1.42 -6.13 -6.19
C THR A 81 2.68 -6.82 -6.74
N GLY A 82 3.79 -6.74 -5.99
CA GLY A 82 5.08 -7.32 -6.41
C GLY A 82 5.79 -6.56 -7.54
N THR A 83 5.43 -5.29 -7.79
CA THR A 83 6.11 -4.44 -8.78
C THR A 83 7.32 -3.76 -8.13
N ASP A 84 8.53 -4.07 -8.61
CA ASP A 84 9.77 -3.48 -8.08
C ASP A 84 10.05 -2.06 -8.60
N SER A 85 9.47 -1.69 -9.75
CA SER A 85 9.65 -0.36 -10.33
C SER A 85 8.53 0.05 -11.29
N LEU A 86 8.35 1.37 -11.42
CA LEU A 86 7.43 2.00 -12.37
C LEU A 86 8.21 2.88 -13.32
N VAL A 87 8.06 2.67 -14.63
CA VAL A 87 8.52 3.61 -15.64
C VAL A 87 7.38 4.58 -15.93
N LEU A 88 7.60 5.85 -15.61
CA LEU A 88 6.63 6.91 -15.81
C LEU A 88 7.02 7.79 -16.99
N SER A 89 6.00 8.13 -17.79
CA SER A 89 6.16 9.12 -18.85
C SER A 89 6.44 10.50 -18.25
N ALA A 90 7.19 11.30 -18.99
CA ALA A 90 7.59 12.65 -18.63
C ALA A 90 6.44 13.58 -18.27
N TYR A 91 6.81 14.70 -17.65
CA TYR A 91 5.98 15.90 -17.65
C TYR A 91 6.19 16.64 -18.99
N GLY A 92 5.08 16.90 -19.70
CA GLY A 92 5.12 17.50 -21.04
C GLY A 92 5.22 19.02 -21.03
N THR A 93 5.14 19.65 -19.88
CA THR A 93 5.24 21.10 -19.71
C THR A 93 6.32 21.39 -18.67
N PRO A 94 7.18 22.39 -18.87
CA PRO A 94 8.14 22.81 -17.85
C PRO A 94 7.42 23.28 -16.59
N GLY A 95 7.87 22.82 -15.41
CA GLY A 95 7.27 23.18 -14.15
C GLY A 95 7.77 22.33 -12.98
N THR A 96 7.25 22.62 -11.80
CA THR A 96 7.46 21.81 -10.59
C THR A 96 6.23 20.94 -10.38
N TYR A 97 6.47 19.64 -10.21
CA TYR A 97 5.43 18.63 -10.02
C TYR A 97 5.72 17.83 -8.76
N THR A 98 4.67 17.46 -8.03
CA THR A 98 4.77 16.63 -6.84
C THR A 98 4.23 15.25 -7.17
N PHE A 99 5.11 14.26 -7.18
CA PHE A 99 4.73 12.86 -7.30
C PHE A 99 4.47 12.30 -5.90
N THR A 100 3.30 11.73 -5.66
CA THR A 100 2.97 11.13 -4.36
C THR A 100 2.74 9.63 -4.51
N LEU A 101 3.34 8.83 -3.62
CA LEU A 101 3.03 7.42 -3.44
C LEU A 101 2.27 7.24 -2.12
N VAL A 102 1.23 6.41 -2.16
CA VAL A 102 0.42 6.04 -1.00
C VAL A 102 0.41 4.53 -0.86
N ALA A 103 0.76 4.06 0.33
CA ALA A 103 0.72 2.66 0.70
C ALA A 103 -0.36 2.41 1.74
N ARG A 104 -1.19 1.38 1.53
CA ARG A 104 -2.31 1.03 2.42
C ARG A 104 -2.37 -0.46 2.69
N SER A 105 -2.77 -0.79 3.90
CA SER A 105 -3.10 -2.15 4.30
C SER A 105 -4.33 -2.15 5.21
N TYR A 106 -5.24 -3.09 4.96
CA TYR A 106 -6.40 -3.39 5.77
C TYR A 106 -6.18 -4.76 6.41
N GLY A 107 -6.13 -4.82 7.74
CA GLY A 107 -6.20 -6.12 8.41
C GLY A 107 -7.49 -6.86 8.01
N ASN A 108 -7.56 -8.16 8.28
CA ASN A 108 -8.59 -9.08 7.76
C ASN A 108 -10.04 -8.80 8.24
N TRP A 109 -10.25 -7.68 8.96
CA TRP A 109 -11.53 -7.21 9.50
C TRP A 109 -11.90 -5.80 9.03
N GLY A 110 -11.11 -5.18 8.13
CA GLY A 110 -11.37 -3.86 7.55
C GLY A 110 -11.46 -2.69 8.55
N SER A 111 -11.30 -2.94 9.84
CA SER A 111 -11.47 -1.96 10.93
C SER A 111 -10.16 -1.27 11.32
N THR A 112 -9.03 -1.75 10.83
CA THR A 112 -7.71 -1.16 11.09
C THR A 112 -7.05 -0.92 9.73
N LEU A 113 -6.97 0.36 9.36
CA LEU A 113 -6.25 0.86 8.20
C LEU A 113 -4.92 1.41 8.69
N VAL A 114 -3.83 0.93 8.10
CA VAL A 114 -2.52 1.59 8.20
C VAL A 114 -2.25 2.20 6.83
N GLU A 115 -1.85 3.46 6.83
CA GLU A 115 -1.51 4.23 5.63
C GLU A 115 -0.18 4.94 5.84
N ASP A 116 0.66 4.91 4.81
CA ASP A 116 1.85 5.74 4.72
C ASP A 116 1.85 6.51 3.39
N VAL A 117 2.40 7.72 3.41
CA VAL A 117 2.38 8.66 2.27
C VAL A 117 3.73 9.34 2.12
N GLN A 118 4.31 9.28 0.92
CA GLN A 118 5.53 9.98 0.56
C GLN A 118 5.30 10.84 -0.69
N SER A 119 5.84 12.06 -0.73
CA SER A 119 5.75 13.01 -1.85
C SER A 119 7.10 13.61 -2.23
#